data_AF-A0AAW0NSD6-F1
#
_entry.id   AF-A0AAW0NSD6-F1
#
_cell.length_a   1.000
_cell.length_b   1.000
_cell.length_c   1.000
_cell.angle_alpha   90.00
_cell.angle_beta   90.00
_cell.angle_gamma   90.00
#
_symmetry.space_group_name_H-M   'P 1'
#
loop_
_entity.id
_entity.type
_entity.pdbx_description
1 polymer ?
#
loop_
_entity_poly.entity_id
_entity_poly.type
_entity_poly.pdbx_seq_one_letter_code
_entity_poly.pdbx_strand_id
1 'polypeptide(L)'
;MHDSGGAQIAQALKHAALCLMLLPRFLLAAVMLWLLDFLCIRRKMLLKMGQSQDSAEDPPVCVSDANKMFTVESLRAVWYGQKLDFLKSAHLGRTAPNTEVVLVHERRPRIVRQYADIADFLVVYIEEAHPSDGWVSTDAPYQIPKHRCLEDRLRAAQLMLSEVPGSNVVVDNMDNSSNAAYGAYFERLYIVRDEQVVYQGGRGPEGYRISELRHWLEEYRNSLLRPAVLHV
;
A
#
# COMPACT_ATOMS: atom_id res chain seq x y z
N MET A 1 -44.82 8.48 -1.21
CA MET A 1 -43.88 7.54 -1.88
C MET A 1 -42.99 8.28 -2.90
N HIS A 2 -42.29 9.37 -2.52
CA HIS A 2 -41.54 10.19 -3.50
C HIS A 2 -40.05 10.45 -3.18
N ASP A 3 -39.50 9.88 -2.09
CA ASP A 3 -38.13 10.19 -1.66
C ASP A 3 -37.08 9.15 -2.11
N SER A 4 -37.52 7.95 -2.50
CA SER A 4 -36.62 6.85 -2.87
C SER A 4 -36.00 7.00 -4.28
N GLY A 5 -36.66 7.72 -5.19
CA GLY A 5 -36.20 7.87 -6.57
C GLY A 5 -35.06 8.90 -6.72
N GLY A 6 -35.12 10.00 -5.97
CA GLY A 6 -34.07 11.02 -5.98
C GLY A 6 -32.75 10.52 -5.42
N ALA A 7 -32.79 9.74 -4.33
CA ALA A 7 -31.61 9.12 -3.75
C ALA A 7 -30.93 8.12 -4.71
N GLN A 8 -31.72 7.29 -5.41
CA GLN A 8 -31.19 6.34 -6.40
C GLN A 8 -30.57 7.03 -7.61
N ILE A 9 -31.17 8.10 -8.13
CA ILE A 9 -30.62 8.87 -9.25
C ILE A 9 -29.33 9.58 -8.84
N ALA A 10 -29.28 10.20 -7.66
CA ALA A 10 -28.07 10.83 -7.14
C ALA A 10 -26.94 9.81 -6.95
N GLN A 11 -27.27 8.59 -6.51
CA GLN A 11 -26.30 7.51 -6.36
C GLN A 11 -25.81 6.99 -7.73
N ALA A 12 -26.70 6.84 -8.71
CA ALA A 12 -26.32 6.47 -10.08
C ALA A 12 -25.41 7.51 -10.73
N LEU A 13 -25.68 8.80 -10.54
CA LEU A 13 -24.82 9.88 -11.05
C LEU A 13 -23.44 9.88 -10.38
N LYS A 14 -23.36 9.62 -9.07
CA LYS A 14 -22.08 9.45 -8.37
C LYS A 14 -21.29 8.27 -8.94
N HIS A 15 -21.94 7.14 -9.18
CA HIS A 15 -21.31 5.98 -9.79
C HIS A 15 -20.84 6.26 -11.24
N ALA A 16 -21.64 6.97 -12.04
CA ALA A 16 -21.26 7.35 -13.39
C ALA A 16 -20.05 8.30 -13.41
N ALA A 17 -20.02 9.29 -12.52
CA ALA A 17 -18.88 10.22 -12.38
C ALA A 17 -17.61 9.51 -11.92
N LEU A 18 -17.72 8.58 -10.96
CA LEU A 18 -16.62 7.71 -10.54
C LEU A 18 -16.08 6.89 -11.71
N CYS A 19 -16.95 6.27 -12.51
CA CYS A 19 -16.54 5.53 -13.70
C CYS A 19 -15.81 6.43 -14.71
N LEU A 20 -16.33 7.61 -15.03
CA LEU A 20 -15.68 8.55 -15.95
C LEU A 20 -14.28 8.98 -15.51
N MET A 21 -14.06 9.18 -14.21
CA MET A 21 -12.75 9.60 -13.68
C MET A 21 -11.75 8.45 -13.52
N LEU A 22 -12.22 7.25 -13.17
CA LEU A 22 -11.35 6.10 -12.91
C LEU A 22 -11.07 5.27 -14.18
N LEU A 23 -12.03 5.18 -15.10
CA LEU A 23 -11.93 4.32 -16.28
C LEU A 23 -10.71 4.62 -17.16
N PRO A 24 -10.32 5.88 -17.45
CA PRO A 24 -9.12 6.14 -18.25
C PRO A 24 -7.85 5.62 -17.59
N ARG A 25 -7.70 5.81 -16.28
CA ARG A 25 -6.54 5.34 -15.50
C ARG A 25 -6.56 3.82 -15.37
N PHE A 26 -7.74 3.23 -15.23
CA PHE A 26 -7.91 1.78 -15.23
C PHE A 26 -7.52 1.15 -16.56
N LEU A 27 -7.98 1.71 -17.68
CA LEU A 27 -7.63 1.25 -19.02
C LEU A 27 -6.14 1.36 -19.29
N LEU A 28 -5.48 2.44 -18.86
CA LEU A 28 -4.02 2.57 -18.97
C LEU A 28 -3.30 1.48 -18.18
N ALA A 29 -3.70 1.24 -16.92
CA ALA A 29 -3.11 0.19 -16.09
C ALA A 29 -3.37 -1.20 -16.71
N ALA A 30 -4.56 -1.45 -17.26
CA ALA A 30 -4.90 -2.68 -17.96
C ALA A 30 -4.02 -2.88 -19.21
N VAL A 31 -3.81 -1.82 -20.01
CA VAL A 31 -2.89 -1.85 -21.16
C VAL A 31 -1.46 -2.10 -20.71
N MET A 32 -1.00 -1.47 -19.62
CA MET A 32 0.33 -1.70 -19.06
C MET A 32 0.52 -3.14 -18.59
N LEU A 33 -0.46 -3.72 -17.88
CA LEU A 33 -0.41 -5.14 -17.49
C LEU A 33 -0.41 -6.06 -18.71
N TRP A 34 -1.18 -5.74 -19.75
CA TRP A 34 -1.18 -6.49 -21.01
C TRP A 34 0.15 -6.39 -21.75
N LEU A 35 0.76 -5.20 -21.79
CA LEU A 35 2.09 -4.97 -22.35
C LEU A 35 3.16 -5.68 -21.52
N LEU A 36 3.08 -5.64 -20.20
CA LEU A 36 3.96 -6.39 -19.29
C LEU A 36 3.79 -7.88 -19.52
N ASP A 37 2.59 -8.41 -19.73
CA ASP A 37 2.39 -9.80 -20.11
C ASP A 37 3.04 -10.11 -21.46
N PHE A 38 2.86 -9.25 -22.46
CA PHE A 38 3.49 -9.40 -23.76
C PHE A 38 5.02 -9.34 -23.67
N LEU A 39 5.55 -8.45 -22.83
CA LEU A 39 6.97 -8.25 -22.57
C LEU A 39 7.55 -9.37 -21.71
N CYS A 40 6.83 -9.91 -20.73
CA CYS A 40 7.22 -11.05 -19.90
C CYS A 40 7.14 -12.35 -20.71
N ILE A 41 6.15 -12.50 -21.60
CA ILE A 41 6.14 -13.57 -22.61
C ILE A 41 7.36 -13.43 -23.53
N ARG A 42 7.67 -12.22 -24.02
CA ARG A 42 8.88 -11.98 -24.83
C ARG A 42 10.17 -12.13 -24.04
N ARG A 43 10.23 -11.75 -22.77
CA ARG A 43 11.37 -11.94 -21.85
C ARG A 43 11.56 -13.42 -21.58
N LYS A 44 10.50 -14.19 -21.31
CA LYS A 44 10.56 -15.65 -21.18
C LYS A 44 11.07 -16.33 -22.46
N MET A 45 10.83 -15.71 -23.62
CA MET A 45 11.40 -16.12 -24.91
C MET A 45 12.83 -15.61 -25.17
N LEU A 46 13.25 -14.48 -24.59
CA LEU A 46 14.53 -13.80 -24.87
C LEU A 46 15.59 -13.94 -23.76
N LEU A 47 15.22 -13.99 -22.48
CA LEU A 47 16.07 -14.19 -21.29
C LEU A 47 16.53 -15.63 -21.09
N LYS A 48 16.73 -16.33 -22.20
CA LYS A 48 17.74 -17.37 -22.28
C LYS A 48 19.17 -16.78 -22.20
N MET A 49 19.33 -15.48 -21.95
CA MET A 49 20.62 -14.81 -21.75
C MET A 49 20.47 -13.48 -20.98
N GLY A 50 21.17 -13.37 -19.84
CA GLY A 50 21.65 -12.11 -19.26
C GLY A 50 20.70 -11.32 -18.34
N GLN A 51 20.90 -11.40 -17.02
CA GLN A 51 20.31 -10.47 -16.04
C GLN A 51 21.23 -9.24 -15.83
N SER A 52 20.64 -8.06 -15.58
CA SER A 52 21.36 -6.89 -15.07
C SER A 52 20.52 -6.08 -14.08
N GLN A 53 21.14 -5.90 -12.90
CA GLN A 53 21.18 -4.80 -11.91
C GLN A 53 19.93 -3.98 -11.56
N ASP A 54 19.61 -3.97 -10.25
CA ASP A 54 18.85 -2.94 -9.54
C ASP A 54 19.52 -2.60 -8.19
N SER A 55 19.28 -1.39 -7.66
CA SER A 55 19.97 -0.80 -6.48
C SER A 55 19.68 -1.51 -5.14
N ALA A 56 20.63 -1.47 -4.19
CA ALA A 56 20.68 -2.38 -3.04
C ALA A 56 19.75 -2.06 -1.83
N GLU A 57 19.06 -0.91 -1.79
CA GLU A 57 18.30 -0.47 -0.59
C GLU A 57 16.78 -0.62 -0.71
N ASP A 58 16.19 -0.54 -1.91
CA ASP A 58 14.75 -0.73 -2.11
C ASP A 58 14.46 -2.24 -2.29
N PRO A 59 13.37 -2.80 -1.70
CA PRO A 59 13.04 -4.20 -1.90
C PRO A 59 12.77 -4.47 -3.39
N PRO A 60 13.27 -5.57 -3.95
CA PRO A 60 13.02 -5.88 -5.35
C PRO A 60 11.51 -6.00 -5.58
N VAL A 61 11.00 -5.34 -6.62
CA VAL A 61 9.60 -5.53 -7.05
C VAL A 61 9.49 -6.96 -7.58
N CYS A 62 8.98 -7.87 -6.76
CA CYS A 62 8.79 -9.27 -7.13
C CYS A 62 7.54 -9.40 -8.01
N VAL A 63 7.75 -9.37 -9.33
CA VAL A 63 6.70 -9.74 -10.30
C VAL A 63 6.74 -11.26 -10.48
N SER A 64 5.63 -11.94 -10.18
CA SER A 64 5.53 -13.39 -10.38
C SER A 64 5.59 -13.73 -11.88
N ASP A 65 6.57 -14.54 -12.28
CA ASP A 65 6.78 -15.00 -13.68
C ASP A 65 5.90 -16.21 -14.05
N ALA A 66 5.19 -16.77 -13.06
CA ALA A 66 4.39 -17.98 -13.18
C ALA A 66 2.96 -17.71 -13.67
N ASN A 67 2.41 -16.53 -13.39
CA ASN A 67 1.02 -16.18 -13.73
C ASN A 67 0.96 -15.09 -14.81
N LYS A 68 -0.04 -15.17 -15.70
CA LYS A 68 -0.40 -14.03 -16.56
C LYS A 68 -0.79 -12.85 -15.66
N MET A 69 -0.14 -11.72 -15.84
CA MET A 69 -0.43 -10.48 -15.13
C MET A 69 -1.75 -9.84 -15.57
N PHE A 70 -2.24 -10.13 -16.78
CA PHE A 70 -3.54 -9.72 -17.30
C PHE A 70 -4.58 -10.82 -17.07
N THR A 71 -5.02 -10.98 -15.81
CA THR A 71 -6.15 -11.83 -15.43
C THR A 71 -7.33 -10.99 -14.95
N VAL A 72 -8.51 -11.59 -14.86
CA VAL A 72 -9.70 -10.92 -14.31
C VAL A 72 -9.45 -10.52 -12.86
N GLU A 73 -8.70 -11.34 -12.13
CA GLU A 73 -8.27 -11.13 -10.75
C GLU A 73 -7.33 -9.93 -10.66
N SER A 74 -6.32 -9.85 -11.52
CA SER A 74 -5.42 -8.68 -11.59
C SER A 74 -6.17 -7.39 -11.89
N LEU A 75 -7.09 -7.42 -12.88
CA LEU A 75 -7.90 -6.25 -13.23
C LEU A 75 -8.81 -5.85 -12.06
N ARG A 76 -9.41 -6.81 -11.36
CA ARG A 76 -10.20 -6.55 -10.15
C ARG A 76 -9.35 -5.92 -9.05
N ALA A 77 -8.13 -6.40 -8.82
CA ALA A 77 -7.21 -5.86 -7.83
C ALA A 77 -6.78 -4.42 -8.17
N VAL A 78 -6.45 -4.15 -9.44
CA VAL A 78 -6.13 -2.79 -9.92
C VAL A 78 -7.32 -1.86 -9.71
N TRP A 79 -8.52 -2.27 -10.12
CA TRP A 79 -9.73 -1.47 -9.94
C TRP A 79 -10.01 -1.20 -8.47
N TYR A 80 -9.87 -2.22 -7.61
CA TYR A 80 -10.07 -2.10 -6.17
C TYR A 80 -9.09 -1.10 -5.55
N GLY A 81 -7.79 -1.23 -5.81
CA GLY A 81 -6.77 -0.28 -5.33
C GLY A 81 -6.99 1.14 -5.85
N GLN A 82 -7.38 1.31 -7.12
CA GLN A 82 -7.70 2.63 -7.67
C GLN A 82 -8.92 3.27 -7.01
N LYS A 83 -9.96 2.47 -6.74
CA LYS A 83 -11.17 2.91 -6.05
C LYS A 83 -10.85 3.33 -4.61
N LEU A 84 -10.06 2.52 -3.89
CA LEU A 84 -9.64 2.84 -2.53
C LEU A 84 -8.83 4.14 -2.49
N ASP A 85 -7.84 4.32 -3.36
CA ASP A 85 -7.06 5.57 -3.34
C ASP A 85 -7.89 6.80 -3.73
N PHE A 86 -8.91 6.63 -4.58
CA PHE A 86 -9.80 7.73 -4.92
C PHE A 86 -10.74 8.12 -3.76
N LEU A 87 -11.21 7.14 -2.99
CA LEU A 87 -12.18 7.33 -1.92
C LEU A 87 -11.55 7.52 -0.54
N LYS A 88 -10.23 7.36 -0.42
CA LYS A 88 -9.51 7.51 0.84
C LYS A 88 -9.73 8.90 1.44
N SER A 89 -9.65 8.99 2.76
CA SER A 89 -9.75 10.25 3.50
C SER A 89 -8.39 10.85 3.84
N ALA A 90 -7.33 10.03 3.91
CA ALA A 90 -5.97 10.49 4.14
C ALA A 90 -5.42 11.18 2.89
N HIS A 91 -5.20 12.49 3.00
CA HIS A 91 -4.62 13.30 1.94
C HIS A 91 -3.50 14.17 2.47
N LEU A 92 -2.46 14.34 1.66
CA LEU A 92 -1.35 15.25 1.94
C LEU A 92 -1.87 16.65 2.35
N GLY A 93 -1.37 17.16 3.48
CA GLY A 93 -1.74 18.45 4.06
C GLY A 93 -3.08 18.46 4.80
N ARG A 94 -3.73 17.31 5.01
CA ARG A 94 -4.97 17.19 5.79
C ARG A 94 -4.75 16.38 7.06
N THR A 95 -5.71 16.48 7.97
CA THR A 95 -5.75 15.66 9.19
C THR A 95 -5.72 14.18 8.85
N ALA A 96 -4.81 13.45 9.51
CA ALA A 96 -4.67 12.01 9.39
C ALA A 96 -5.88 11.31 10.02
N PRO A 97 -6.55 10.39 9.31
CA PRO A 97 -7.66 9.63 9.86
C PRO A 97 -7.22 8.76 11.04
N ASN A 98 -7.89 8.86 12.19
CA ASN A 98 -7.63 7.99 13.32
C ASN A 98 -8.54 6.74 13.23
N THR A 99 -7.96 5.62 12.80
CA THR A 99 -8.67 4.35 12.62
C THR A 99 -8.31 3.36 13.72
N GLU A 100 -9.27 2.52 14.10
CA GLU A 100 -9.05 1.49 15.13
C GLU A 100 -8.12 0.39 14.61
N VAL A 101 -7.07 0.11 15.38
CA VAL A 101 -6.08 -0.93 15.10
C VAL A 101 -5.82 -1.76 16.34
N VAL A 102 -5.50 -3.05 16.16
CA VAL A 102 -5.26 -3.98 17.28
C VAL A 102 -3.78 -4.30 17.39
N LEU A 103 -3.21 -4.14 18.59
CA LEU A 103 -1.78 -4.29 18.82
C LEU A 103 -1.34 -5.75 18.83
N VAL A 104 -0.27 -6.06 18.09
CA VAL A 104 0.29 -7.42 17.99
C VAL A 104 1.49 -7.57 18.94
N HIS A 105 2.44 -6.64 18.90
CA HIS A 105 3.61 -6.62 19.80
C HIS A 105 4.43 -5.32 19.65
N GLU A 106 5.20 -4.93 20.69
CA GLU A 106 6.12 -3.78 20.65
C GLU A 106 7.59 -4.23 20.73
N ARG A 107 8.36 -4.09 19.64
CA ARG A 107 9.85 -4.02 19.65
C ARG A 107 10.33 -3.20 18.42
N ARG A 108 11.59 -2.74 18.38
CA ARG A 108 12.11 -1.73 17.41
C ARG A 108 13.12 -2.26 16.34
N PRO A 109 12.91 -2.03 15.02
CA PRO A 109 13.71 -2.58 13.92
C PRO A 109 14.85 -1.64 13.50
N ARG A 110 15.68 -2.01 12.52
CA ARG A 110 16.93 -1.29 12.20
C ARG A 110 16.75 0.14 11.65
N ILE A 111 15.83 0.40 10.72
CA ILE A 111 15.56 1.77 10.23
C ILE A 111 14.99 2.65 11.35
N VAL A 112 14.19 2.04 12.22
CA VAL A 112 13.66 2.68 13.42
C VAL A 112 14.80 3.07 14.34
N ARG A 113 15.87 2.28 14.46
CA ARG A 113 17.02 2.69 15.28
C ARG A 113 17.74 3.94 14.74
N GLN A 114 17.76 4.17 13.43
CA GLN A 114 18.46 5.31 12.83
C GLN A 114 17.70 6.63 12.99
N TYR A 115 16.37 6.59 13.07
CA TYR A 115 15.53 7.78 13.19
C TYR A 115 14.66 7.79 14.45
N ALA A 116 14.89 6.88 15.41
CA ALA A 116 14.14 6.77 16.67
C ALA A 116 14.21 8.03 17.53
N ASP A 117 15.19 8.90 17.30
CA ASP A 117 15.33 10.18 17.98
C ASP A 117 14.45 11.29 17.39
N ILE A 118 13.90 11.11 16.18
CA ILE A 118 13.07 12.12 15.50
C ILE A 118 11.70 11.62 15.05
N ALA A 119 11.47 10.30 15.01
CA ALA A 119 10.22 9.71 14.54
C ALA A 119 9.93 8.35 15.19
N ASP A 120 8.65 8.10 15.44
CA ASP A 120 8.10 6.79 15.74
C ASP A 120 7.65 6.08 14.45
N PHE A 121 7.61 4.74 14.49
CA PHE A 121 7.26 3.93 13.35
C PHE A 121 6.22 2.88 13.74
N LEU A 122 5.24 2.70 12.87
CA LEU A 122 4.12 1.78 13.05
C LEU A 122 3.84 1.07 11.72
N VAL A 123 3.74 -0.26 11.77
CA VAL A 123 3.31 -1.08 10.64
C VAL A 123 1.87 -1.51 10.90
N VAL A 124 0.97 -1.17 9.98
CA VAL A 124 -0.43 -1.62 10.01
C VAL A 124 -0.57 -2.80 9.04
N TYR A 125 -0.76 -4.00 9.57
CA TYR A 125 -1.00 -5.21 8.80
C TYR A 125 -2.45 -5.24 8.31
N ILE A 126 -2.64 -5.27 7.00
CA ILE A 126 -3.95 -5.19 6.34
C ILE A 126 -4.37 -6.55 5.74
N GLU A 127 -5.31 -6.56 4.81
CA GLU A 127 -5.71 -7.77 4.08
C GLU A 127 -4.62 -8.28 3.13
N GLU A 128 -4.59 -9.60 2.92
CA GLU A 128 -3.65 -10.24 1.98
C GLU A 128 -3.90 -9.76 0.55
N ALA A 129 -2.85 -9.31 -0.12
CA ALA A 129 -2.90 -8.97 -1.54
C ALA A 129 -3.07 -10.22 -2.43
N HIS A 130 -2.52 -11.36 -1.98
CA HIS A 130 -2.49 -12.63 -2.71
C HIS A 130 -2.92 -13.81 -1.81
N PRO A 131 -4.21 -13.89 -1.43
CA PRO A 131 -4.67 -14.96 -0.56
C PRO A 131 -4.60 -16.33 -1.26
N SER A 132 -4.22 -17.37 -0.51
CA SER A 132 -4.05 -18.74 -1.04
C SER A 132 -5.35 -19.42 -1.46
N ASP A 133 -6.51 -18.92 -1.01
CA ASP A 133 -7.85 -19.34 -1.43
C ASP A 133 -8.48 -18.40 -2.46
N GLY A 134 -7.68 -17.53 -3.10
CA GLY A 134 -8.12 -16.58 -4.11
C GLY A 134 -7.11 -16.41 -5.24
N TRP A 135 -6.54 -15.20 -5.38
CA TRP A 135 -5.54 -14.89 -6.40
C TRP A 135 -4.15 -15.33 -5.93
N VAL A 136 -3.87 -16.62 -6.13
CA VAL A 136 -2.66 -17.27 -5.63
C VAL A 136 -1.43 -16.79 -6.39
N SER A 137 -0.42 -16.31 -5.65
CA SER A 137 0.94 -16.16 -6.16
C SER A 137 1.75 -17.39 -5.76
N THR A 138 2.19 -18.18 -6.73
CA THR A 138 3.07 -19.34 -6.51
C THR A 138 4.46 -18.95 -6.02
N ASP A 139 4.83 -17.68 -6.17
CA ASP A 139 6.15 -17.17 -5.79
C ASP A 139 6.12 -16.49 -4.41
N ALA A 140 4.94 -16.41 -3.76
CA ALA A 140 4.83 -15.87 -2.42
C ALA A 140 5.39 -16.87 -1.38
N PRO A 141 6.31 -16.44 -0.50
CA PRO A 141 6.92 -17.31 0.51
C PRO A 141 5.90 -17.83 1.53
N TYR A 142 4.79 -17.12 1.72
CA TYR A 142 3.70 -17.48 2.60
C TYR A 142 2.41 -17.68 1.82
N GLN A 143 1.70 -18.77 2.13
CA GLN A 143 0.43 -19.12 1.50
C GLN A 143 -0.69 -18.92 2.51
N ILE A 144 -1.05 -17.67 2.76
CA ILE A 144 -2.03 -17.26 3.78
C ILE A 144 -3.40 -17.14 3.12
N PRO A 145 -4.46 -17.80 3.62
CA PRO A 145 -5.81 -17.66 3.08
C PRO A 145 -6.40 -16.30 3.46
N LYS A 146 -7.47 -15.88 2.78
CA LYS A 146 -8.18 -14.66 3.15
C LYS A 146 -8.67 -14.73 4.60
N HIS A 147 -8.32 -13.72 5.39
CA HIS A 147 -8.75 -13.60 6.79
C HIS A 147 -10.29 -13.60 6.89
N ARG A 148 -10.85 -14.53 7.68
CA ARG A 148 -12.29 -14.61 7.94
C ARG A 148 -12.67 -13.98 9.27
N CYS A 149 -11.73 -13.95 10.20
CA CYS A 149 -11.85 -13.27 11.48
C CYS A 149 -10.56 -12.54 11.85
N LEU A 150 -10.61 -11.72 12.90
CA LEU A 150 -9.46 -10.97 13.41
C LEU A 150 -8.32 -11.90 13.84
N GLU A 151 -8.63 -13.07 14.40
CA GLU A 151 -7.63 -14.05 14.83
C GLU A 151 -6.80 -14.59 13.66
N ASP A 152 -7.40 -14.80 12.48
CA ASP A 152 -6.66 -15.17 11.27
C ASP A 152 -5.63 -14.10 10.91
N ARG A 153 -6.04 -12.84 10.95
CA ARG A 153 -5.19 -11.69 10.62
C ARG A 153 -4.07 -11.51 11.65
N LEU A 154 -4.36 -11.70 12.93
CA LEU A 154 -3.35 -11.66 13.99
C LEU A 154 -2.30 -12.76 13.80
N ARG A 155 -2.71 -13.98 13.44
CA ARG A 155 -1.77 -15.07 13.14
C ARG A 155 -0.88 -14.76 11.94
N ALA A 156 -1.44 -14.20 10.87
CA ALA A 156 -0.68 -13.76 9.71
C ALA A 156 0.35 -12.66 10.07
N ALA A 157 -0.06 -11.65 10.83
CA ALA A 157 0.83 -10.60 11.32
C ALA A 157 1.94 -11.12 12.24
N GLN A 158 1.66 -12.15 13.05
CA GLN A 158 2.67 -12.81 13.88
C GLN A 158 3.72 -13.56 13.04
N LEU A 159 3.32 -14.17 11.92
CA LEU A 159 4.27 -14.77 10.96
C LEU A 159 5.16 -13.71 10.32
N MET A 160 4.62 -12.53 9.97
CA MET A 160 5.46 -11.42 9.49
C MET A 160 6.47 -10.96 10.55
N LEU A 161 6.07 -10.93 11.82
CA LEU A 161 6.95 -10.53 12.93
C LEU A 161 8.11 -11.49 13.19
N SER A 162 7.99 -12.79 12.86
CA SER A 162 9.11 -13.72 13.01
C SER A 162 10.25 -13.41 12.05
N GLU A 163 9.94 -12.86 10.87
CA GLU A 163 10.93 -12.47 9.86
C GLU A 163 11.52 -11.08 10.09
N VAL A 164 10.72 -10.15 10.62
CA VAL A 164 11.14 -8.77 10.87
C VAL A 164 11.05 -8.49 12.38
N PRO A 165 11.98 -9.04 13.17
CA PRO A 165 11.89 -9.00 14.61
C PRO A 165 11.94 -7.56 15.12
N GLY A 166 10.88 -7.28 15.87
CA GLY A 166 10.66 -6.02 16.52
C GLY A 166 10.39 -4.90 15.56
N SER A 167 9.35 -4.97 14.75
CA SER A 167 8.60 -3.80 14.32
C SER A 167 7.42 -3.60 15.26
N ASN A 168 6.99 -2.35 15.51
CA ASN A 168 5.71 -2.10 16.15
C ASN A 168 4.63 -2.41 15.11
N VAL A 169 3.95 -3.55 15.29
CA VAL A 169 2.93 -4.04 14.35
C VAL A 169 1.57 -4.00 15.03
N VAL A 170 0.62 -3.40 14.33
CA VAL A 170 -0.80 -3.45 14.62
C VAL A 170 -1.52 -4.09 13.43
N VAL A 171 -2.71 -4.65 13.64
CA VAL A 171 -3.56 -5.13 12.54
C VAL A 171 -4.72 -4.17 12.33
N ASP A 172 -5.11 -3.98 11.06
CA ASP A 172 -6.36 -3.29 10.71
C ASP A 172 -7.56 -4.14 11.15
N ASN A 173 -8.68 -3.50 11.41
CA ASN A 173 -9.93 -4.19 11.74
C ASN A 173 -10.49 -4.95 10.53
N MET A 174 -11.41 -5.87 10.78
CA MET A 174 -11.98 -6.71 9.71
C MET A 174 -12.84 -5.92 8.69
N ASP A 175 -13.23 -4.69 9.04
CA ASP A 175 -13.88 -3.75 8.12
C ASP A 175 -12.89 -3.03 7.18
N ASN A 176 -11.58 -3.32 7.32
CA ASN A 176 -10.49 -2.73 6.54
C ASN A 176 -10.48 -1.19 6.61
N SER A 177 -10.78 -0.64 7.78
CA SER A 177 -10.97 0.81 7.96
C SER A 177 -9.70 1.60 7.71
N SER A 178 -8.53 1.13 8.17
CA SER A 178 -7.24 1.77 7.90
C SER A 178 -6.89 1.67 6.42
N ASN A 179 -7.04 0.49 5.83
CA ASN A 179 -6.79 0.28 4.41
C ASN A 179 -7.65 1.21 3.54
N ALA A 180 -8.93 1.36 3.88
CA ALA A 180 -9.84 2.26 3.18
C ALA A 180 -9.49 3.73 3.39
N ALA A 181 -9.23 4.14 4.63
CA ALA A 181 -8.92 5.53 4.97
C ALA A 181 -7.61 6.02 4.35
N TYR A 182 -6.62 5.13 4.21
CA TYR A 182 -5.30 5.44 3.66
C TYR A 182 -5.10 4.99 2.21
N GLY A 183 -6.06 4.28 1.62
CA GLY A 183 -5.92 3.69 0.28
C GLY A 183 -4.63 2.87 0.17
N ALA A 184 -4.38 2.00 1.15
CA ALA A 184 -3.08 1.36 1.36
C ALA A 184 -2.98 -0.06 0.78
N TYR A 185 -3.94 -0.45 -0.07
CA TYR A 185 -4.01 -1.80 -0.63
C TYR A 185 -2.72 -2.17 -1.36
N PHE A 186 -2.29 -3.43 -1.19
CA PHE A 186 -0.91 -3.91 -1.34
C PHE A 186 0.01 -3.43 -0.22
N GLU A 187 0.61 -2.26 -0.40
CA GLU A 187 1.50 -1.64 0.58
C GLU A 187 1.58 -0.14 0.32
N ARG A 188 1.84 0.64 1.38
CA ARG A 188 1.98 2.09 1.26
C ARG A 188 2.66 2.73 2.47
N LEU A 189 3.42 3.79 2.20
CA LEU A 189 4.09 4.60 3.21
C LEU A 189 3.37 5.93 3.44
N TYR A 190 3.30 6.35 4.69
CA TYR A 190 2.79 7.66 5.11
C TYR A 190 3.67 8.22 6.22
N ILE A 191 3.77 9.54 6.31
CA ILE A 191 4.29 10.23 7.50
C ILE A 191 3.19 11.12 8.02
N VAL A 192 2.90 10.98 9.31
CA VAL A 192 1.95 11.81 10.04
C VAL A 192 2.72 12.63 11.06
N ARG A 193 2.46 13.93 11.09
CA ARG A 193 3.06 14.87 12.04
C ARG A 193 1.99 15.89 12.43
N ASP A 194 1.90 16.19 13.73
CA ASP A 194 0.92 17.16 14.27
C ASP A 194 -0.51 16.85 13.78
N GLU A 195 -0.86 15.56 13.83
CA GLU A 195 -2.13 14.98 13.35
C GLU A 195 -2.39 15.19 11.85
N GLN A 196 -1.40 15.59 11.05
CA GLN A 196 -1.55 15.82 9.60
C GLN A 196 -0.69 14.88 8.78
N VAL A 197 -1.18 14.50 7.60
CA VAL A 197 -0.40 13.74 6.62
C VAL A 197 0.59 14.68 5.94
N VAL A 198 1.88 14.51 6.21
CA VAL A 198 2.98 15.33 5.66
C VAL A 198 3.78 14.62 4.57
N TYR A 199 3.60 13.30 4.43
CA TYR A 199 4.09 12.51 3.31
C TYR A 199 3.09 11.40 2.98
N GLN A 200 2.94 11.14 1.68
CA GLN A 200 2.13 10.06 1.14
C GLN A 200 2.89 9.40 -0.02
N GLY A 201 3.25 8.13 0.18
CA GLY A 201 3.91 7.32 -0.83
C GLY A 201 3.03 7.01 -2.05
N GLY A 202 3.71 6.57 -3.11
CA GLY A 202 3.08 6.06 -4.32
C GLY A 202 2.18 4.84 -4.03
N ARG A 203 1.39 4.43 -5.03
CA ARG A 203 0.51 3.26 -4.89
C ARG A 203 1.26 1.98 -5.27
N GLY A 204 1.01 0.90 -4.53
CA GLY A 204 1.52 -0.44 -4.85
C GLY A 204 3.03 -0.55 -4.70
N PRO A 205 3.60 -1.71 -5.08
CA PRO A 205 5.01 -2.02 -4.82
C PRO A 205 5.99 -1.09 -5.54
N GLU A 206 5.65 -0.60 -6.73
CA GLU A 206 6.46 0.39 -7.44
C GLU A 206 6.53 1.74 -6.69
N GLY A 207 5.49 2.06 -5.92
CA GLY A 207 5.39 3.29 -5.14
C GLY A 207 5.96 3.18 -3.72
N TYR A 208 6.35 1.99 -3.29
CA TYR A 208 6.93 1.74 -1.98
C TYR A 208 8.43 2.07 -1.98
N ARG A 209 8.74 3.36 -1.85
CA ARG A 209 10.11 3.88 -1.96
C ARG A 209 10.65 4.27 -0.59
N ILE A 210 11.46 3.39 0.00
CA ILE A 210 12.16 3.66 1.27
C ILE A 210 13.16 4.80 1.10
N SER A 211 13.78 4.89 -0.07
CA SER A 211 14.66 5.99 -0.46
C SER A 211 14.01 7.38 -0.34
N GLU A 212 12.76 7.54 -0.81
CA GLU A 212 12.01 8.81 -0.69
C GLU A 212 11.65 9.12 0.77
N LEU A 213 11.18 8.11 1.51
CA LEU A 213 10.89 8.24 2.94
C LEU A 213 12.14 8.71 3.71
N ARG A 214 13.30 8.09 3.44
CA ARG A 214 14.56 8.47 4.08
C ARG A 214 14.94 9.91 3.76
N HIS A 215 14.82 10.31 2.51
CA HIS A 215 15.13 11.67 2.09
C HIS A 215 14.30 12.70 2.85
N TRP A 216 12.98 12.46 2.98
CA TRP A 216 12.10 13.31 3.77
C TRP A 216 12.51 13.38 5.25
N LEU A 217 12.84 12.24 5.87
CA LEU A 217 13.27 12.18 7.28
C LEU A 217 14.59 12.90 7.51
N GLU A 218 15.53 12.83 6.58
CA GLU A 218 16.80 13.55 6.63
C GLU A 218 16.61 15.06 6.51
N GLU A 219 15.77 15.50 5.58
CA GLU A 219 15.43 16.92 5.45
C GLU A 219 14.77 17.45 6.72
N TYR A 220 13.84 16.67 7.29
CA TYR A 220 13.20 17.02 8.55
C TYR A 220 14.20 17.10 9.71
N ARG A 221 15.08 16.11 9.85
CA ARG A 221 16.18 16.12 10.84
C ARG A 221 17.04 17.38 10.70
N ASN A 222 17.43 17.72 9.48
CA ASN A 222 18.23 18.90 9.21
C ASN A 222 17.49 20.20 9.55
N SER A 223 16.17 20.24 9.36
CA SER A 223 15.34 21.39 9.75
C SER A 223 15.31 21.62 11.26
N LEU A 224 15.31 20.55 12.07
CA LEU A 224 15.36 20.62 13.53
C LEU A 224 16.71 21.14 14.06
N LEU A 225 17.80 20.88 13.32
CA LEU A 225 19.16 21.28 13.68
C LEU A 225 19.51 22.70 13.24
N ARG A 226 18.68 23.35 12.41
CA ARG A 226 18.89 24.76 12.04
C ARG A 226 18.50 25.66 13.21
N PRO A 227 19.43 26.46 13.78
CA PRO A 227 19.07 27.41 14.82
C PRO A 227 18.06 28.39 14.25
N ALA A 228 16.93 28.58 14.95
CA ALA A 228 15.99 29.63 14.64
C ALA A 228 16.74 30.96 14.69
N VAL A 229 16.92 31.60 13.53
CA VAL A 229 17.45 32.96 13.46
C VAL A 229 16.39 33.85 14.09
N LEU A 230 16.56 34.14 15.37
CA LEU A 230 15.78 35.14 16.09
C LEU A 230 16.15 36.50 15.48
N HIS A 231 15.29 36.99 14.59
CA HIS A 231 15.30 38.40 14.25
C HIS A 231 14.72 39.16 15.46
N VAL A 232 15.60 39.87 16.16
CA VAL A 232 15.26 40.85 17.21
C VAL A 232 14.89 42.17 16.55
#